data_AF-A0A5R2N9K8-F1
#
_entry.id   AF-A0A5R2N9K8-F1
#
_cell.length_a   1.000
_cell.length_b   1.000
_cell.length_c   1.000
_cell.angle_alpha   90.00
_cell.angle_beta   90.00
_cell.angle_gamma   90.00
#
_symmetry.space_group_name_H-M   'P 1'
#
loop_
_entity.id
_entity.type
_entity.pdbx_description
1 polymer ?
#
loop_
_entity_poly.entity_id
_entity_poly.type
_entity_poly.pdbx_seq_one_letter_code
_entity_poly.pdbx_strand_id
1 'polypeptide(L)'
;MSEAAAARSAGAGPFSIFERTVAWRYLRSRRKETVISVIASISFLGIMLGVATLIVVMAVMNGFRAELLTRILGVNGHLIVQPLDSPLEDYAQVASRINGVAGVKYAIPLIDGQVLAQGNVGGGSGALVRGIRGEDLGKIAIVASNIKQGSLDGFDTGDGVAIGKRMAENLGLTLGDTITLISPDGDVTPLGTTPRMKGYKIAAIFEVGMSE
;
A
#
# COMPACT_ATOMS: atom_id res chain seq x y z
N MET A 1 65.14 29.52 31.09
CA MET A 1 64.23 29.14 32.18
C MET A 1 62.82 29.32 31.64
N SER A 2 62.11 28.20 31.45
CA SER A 2 60.87 28.10 30.69
C SER A 2 59.69 28.49 31.59
N GLU A 3 58.99 29.55 31.23
CA GLU A 3 57.74 29.97 31.88
C GLU A 3 56.58 29.15 31.30
N ALA A 4 56.09 28.19 32.08
CA ALA A 4 54.97 27.36 31.68
C ALA A 4 53.67 28.18 31.79
N ALA A 5 53.12 28.56 30.64
CA ALA A 5 51.81 29.20 30.54
C ALA A 5 50.72 28.29 31.13
N ALA A 6 50.08 28.75 32.21
CA ALA A 6 48.97 28.06 32.84
C ALA A 6 47.78 27.93 31.88
N ALA A 7 47.41 26.69 31.55
CA ALA A 7 46.24 26.39 30.73
C ALA A 7 44.96 26.88 31.44
N ARG A 8 44.26 27.84 30.83
CA ARG A 8 42.93 28.29 31.29
C ARG A 8 41.95 27.12 31.20
N SER A 9 41.34 26.75 32.33
CA SER A 9 40.20 25.85 32.41
C SER A 9 39.13 26.30 31.41
N ALA A 10 38.85 25.48 30.38
CA ALA A 10 37.76 25.71 29.45
C ALA A 10 36.45 25.83 30.26
N GLY A 11 35.84 27.01 30.24
CA GLY A 11 34.53 27.23 30.87
C GLY A 11 33.52 26.24 30.29
N ALA A 12 32.66 25.70 31.16
CA ALA A 12 31.64 24.75 30.74
C ALA A 12 30.76 25.40 29.66
N GLY A 13 30.66 24.78 28.48
CA GLY A 13 29.88 25.30 27.36
C GLY A 13 28.38 25.43 27.68
N PRO A 14 27.60 26.10 26.82
CA PRO A 14 26.15 26.25 27.03
C PRO A 14 25.47 24.88 27.16
N PHE A 15 24.54 24.76 28.11
CA PHE A 15 23.85 23.53 28.52
C PHE A 15 24.73 22.45 29.15
N SER A 16 25.85 22.83 29.77
CA SER A 16 26.74 21.91 30.48
C SER A 16 26.05 21.15 31.62
N ILE A 17 26.68 20.04 32.05
CA ILE A 17 26.21 19.22 33.18
C ILE A 17 26.04 20.08 34.45
N PHE A 18 26.88 21.09 34.64
CA PHE A 18 26.77 22.04 35.76
C PHE A 18 25.47 22.85 35.69
N GLU A 19 25.16 23.47 34.54
CA GLU A 19 23.93 24.25 34.35
C GLU A 19 22.67 23.38 34.48
N ARG A 20 22.68 22.16 33.93
CA ARG A 20 21.58 21.20 34.11
C ARG A 20 21.39 20.80 35.57
N THR A 21 22.48 20.61 36.31
CA THR A 21 22.45 20.28 37.74
C THR A 21 21.90 21.45 38.56
N VAL A 22 22.29 22.68 38.22
CA VAL A 22 21.74 23.90 38.83
C VAL A 22 20.24 24.03 38.54
N ALA A 23 19.83 23.93 37.27
CA ALA A 23 18.42 23.98 36.87
C ALA A 23 17.58 22.92 37.57
N TRP A 24 18.04 21.66 37.62
CA TRP A 24 17.36 20.57 38.32
C TRP A 24 17.25 20.82 39.84
N ARG A 25 18.30 21.39 40.45
CA ARG A 25 18.27 21.77 41.88
C ARG A 25 17.24 22.85 42.16
N TYR A 26 17.09 23.83 41.26
CA TYR A 26 16.07 24.88 41.37
C TYR A 26 14.65 24.35 41.10
N LEU A 27 14.48 23.41 40.17
CA LEU A 27 13.20 22.71 39.92
C LEU A 27 12.79 21.80 41.08
N ARG A 28 13.73 21.10 41.71
CA ARG A 28 13.47 20.09 42.75
C ARG A 28 13.47 20.64 44.18
N SER A 29 14.05 21.82 44.44
CA SER A 29 14.32 22.27 45.82
C SER A 29 13.71 23.62 46.16
N ARG A 30 12.44 23.61 46.60
CA ARG A 30 11.85 24.69 47.41
C ARG A 30 11.02 24.11 48.56
N ARG A 31 11.70 23.54 49.56
CA ARG A 31 11.09 22.99 50.79
C ARG A 31 10.47 24.04 51.74
N LYS A 32 10.55 25.35 51.43
CA LYS A 32 10.01 26.42 52.28
C LYS A 32 8.83 27.19 51.68
N GLU A 33 8.50 26.96 50.41
CA GLU A 33 7.44 27.69 49.69
C GLU A 33 6.53 26.68 48.97
N THR A 34 5.76 25.90 49.73
CA THR A 34 4.88 24.83 49.22
C THR A 34 3.94 25.34 48.11
N VAL A 35 3.47 26.59 48.22
CA VAL A 35 2.59 27.24 47.24
C VAL A 35 3.26 27.35 45.86
N ILE A 36 4.55 27.73 45.80
CA ILE A 36 5.28 27.88 44.53
C ILE A 36 5.49 26.52 43.86
N SER A 37 5.77 25.47 44.63
CA SER A 37 5.95 24.11 44.10
C SER A 37 4.66 23.53 43.52
N VAL A 38 3.51 23.83 44.13
CA VAL A 38 2.19 23.39 43.64
C VAL A 38 1.86 24.08 42.31
N ILE A 39 2.03 25.40 42.20
CA ILE A 39 1.77 26.15 40.96
C ILE A 39 2.66 25.64 39.82
N ALA A 40 3.96 25.47 40.08
CA ALA A 40 4.90 24.96 39.08
C ALA A 40 4.52 23.57 38.56
N SER A 41 4.01 22.69 39.44
CA SER A 41 3.60 21.33 39.06
C SER A 41 2.33 21.35 38.21
N ILE A 42 1.34 22.18 38.57
CA ILE A 42 0.09 22.35 37.81
C ILE A 42 0.38 22.96 36.44
N SER A 43 1.22 24.00 36.35
CA SER A 43 1.62 24.61 35.07
C SER A 43 2.39 23.63 34.19
N PHE A 44 3.31 22.85 34.77
CA PHE A 44 4.04 21.82 34.04
C PHE A 44 3.09 20.74 33.48
N LEU A 45 2.17 20.22 34.30
CA LEU A 45 1.15 19.27 33.87
C LEU A 45 0.23 19.85 32.78
N GLY A 46 -0.19 21.11 32.92
CA GLY A 46 -1.04 21.78 31.94
C GLY A 46 -0.35 21.93 30.57
N ILE A 47 0.90 22.38 30.56
CA ILE A 47 1.70 22.50 29.32
C ILE A 47 1.97 21.12 28.75
N MET A 48 2.34 20.14 29.58
CA MET A 48 2.59 18.76 29.16
C MET A 48 1.36 18.18 28.47
N LEU A 49 0.17 18.30 29.08
CA LEU A 49 -1.08 17.80 28.51
C LEU A 49 -1.47 18.55 27.23
N GLY A 50 -1.31 19.88 27.19
CA GLY A 50 -1.62 20.68 26.00
C GLY A 50 -0.73 20.30 24.80
N VAL A 51 0.58 20.21 25.02
CA VAL A 51 1.54 19.80 23.99
C VAL A 51 1.32 18.35 23.58
N ALA A 52 1.11 17.44 24.53
CA ALA A 52 0.85 16.03 24.24
C ALA A 52 -0.40 15.87 23.35
N THR A 53 -1.48 16.59 23.66
CA THR A 53 -2.72 16.55 22.87
C THR A 53 -2.47 17.02 21.44
N LEU A 54 -1.75 18.12 21.25
CA LEU A 54 -1.40 18.63 19.91
C LEU A 54 -0.53 17.63 19.12
N ILE A 55 0.46 17.02 19.77
CA ILE A 55 1.32 16.00 19.14
C ILE A 55 0.49 14.79 18.70
N VAL A 56 -0.39 14.29 19.56
CA VAL A 56 -1.25 13.13 19.23
C VAL A 56 -2.16 13.44 18.05
N VAL A 57 -2.82 14.59 18.04
CA VAL A 57 -3.70 14.99 16.92
C VAL A 57 -2.90 15.07 15.62
N MET A 58 -1.74 15.72 15.62
CA MET A 58 -0.91 15.80 14.41
C MET A 58 -0.40 14.42 13.98
N ALA A 59 -0.02 13.55 14.91
CA ALA A 59 0.44 12.20 14.59
C ALA A 59 -0.67 11.37 13.91
N VAL A 60 -1.90 11.44 14.44
CA VAL A 60 -3.06 10.76 13.84
C VAL A 60 -3.36 11.31 12.45
N MET A 61 -3.41 12.64 12.31
CA MET A 61 -3.70 13.28 11.02
C MET A 61 -2.64 12.97 9.96
N ASN A 62 -1.36 13.00 10.33
CA ASN A 62 -0.26 12.69 9.42
C ASN A 62 -0.23 11.21 9.05
N GLY A 63 -0.44 10.31 10.01
CA GLY A 63 -0.52 8.87 9.76
C GLY A 63 -1.69 8.52 8.84
N PHE A 64 -2.86 9.08 9.09
CA PHE A 64 -4.04 8.88 8.25
C PHE A 64 -3.84 9.44 6.84
N ARG A 65 -3.27 10.65 6.71
CA ARG A 65 -2.94 11.22 5.40
C ARG A 65 -1.99 10.34 4.61
N ALA A 66 -0.94 9.82 5.25
CA ALA A 66 0.02 8.93 4.60
C ALA A 66 -0.65 7.63 4.13
N GLU A 67 -1.50 7.04 4.98
CA GLU A 67 -2.23 5.82 4.65
C GLU A 67 -3.21 6.05 3.48
N LEU A 68 -3.99 7.14 3.51
CA LEU A 68 -4.90 7.48 2.43
C LEU A 68 -4.17 7.73 1.11
N LEU A 69 -3.10 8.54 1.13
CA LEU A 69 -2.32 8.82 -0.08
C LEU A 69 -1.71 7.54 -0.66
N THR A 70 -1.18 6.67 0.19
CA THR A 70 -0.61 5.38 -0.23
C THR A 70 -1.67 4.46 -0.83
N ARG A 71 -2.86 4.42 -0.24
CA ARG A 71 -3.97 3.62 -0.77
C ARG A 71 -4.53 4.15 -2.09
N ILE A 72 -4.60 5.48 -2.26
CA ILE A 72 -5.10 6.09 -3.50
C ILE A 72 -4.08 5.95 -4.64
N LEU A 73 -2.79 6.22 -4.37
CA LEU A 73 -1.73 6.23 -5.39
C LEU A 73 -1.09 4.86 -5.64
N GLY A 74 -1.25 3.91 -4.73
CA GLY A 74 -0.56 2.61 -4.79
C GLY A 74 -1.25 1.54 -5.66
N VAL A 75 -2.49 1.78 -6.09
CA VAL A 75 -3.35 0.71 -6.65
C VAL A 75 -3.42 0.74 -8.18
N ASN A 76 -3.37 1.92 -8.79
CA ASN A 76 -3.58 2.07 -10.23
C ASN A 76 -2.33 2.60 -10.94
N GLY A 77 -2.19 2.26 -12.22
CA GLY A 77 -1.17 2.86 -13.07
C GLY A 77 -1.37 4.37 -13.12
N HIS A 78 -0.28 5.13 -12.94
CA HIS A 78 -0.31 6.60 -12.99
C HIS A 78 -0.76 7.14 -14.35
N LEU A 79 -0.58 6.34 -15.40
CA LEU A 79 -0.98 6.64 -16.77
C LEU A 79 -1.59 5.38 -17.39
N ILE A 80 -2.69 5.57 -18.11
CA ILE A 80 -3.34 4.52 -18.90
C ILE A 80 -3.25 4.95 -20.36
N VAL A 81 -2.70 4.08 -21.20
CA VAL A 81 -2.59 4.30 -22.65
C VAL A 81 -3.58 3.36 -23.32
N GLN A 82 -4.54 3.92 -24.04
CA GLN A 82 -5.57 3.18 -24.78
C GLN A 82 -5.51 3.57 -26.26
N PRO A 83 -5.77 2.63 -27.18
CA PRO A 83 -5.95 2.98 -28.57
C PRO A 83 -7.24 3.80 -28.75
N LEU A 84 -7.25 4.69 -29.75
CA LEU A 84 -8.41 5.55 -30.06
C LEU A 84 -9.44 4.82 -30.92
N ASP A 85 -9.01 4.25 -32.05
CA ASP A 85 -9.94 3.73 -33.07
C ASP A 85 -9.69 2.27 -33.50
N SER A 86 -8.51 1.71 -33.22
CA SER A 86 -8.11 0.37 -33.68
C SER A 86 -7.64 -0.53 -32.54
N PRO A 87 -7.81 -1.86 -32.62
CA PRO A 87 -7.16 -2.78 -31.70
C PRO A 87 -5.64 -2.53 -31.63
N LEU A 88 -5.09 -2.57 -30.41
CA LEU A 88 -3.66 -2.36 -30.19
C LEU A 88 -2.89 -3.65 -30.48
N GLU A 89 -2.54 -3.90 -31.74
CA GLU A 89 -1.81 -5.11 -32.15
C GLU A 89 -0.32 -5.04 -31.80
N ASP A 90 0.28 -3.84 -31.80
CA ASP A 90 1.69 -3.60 -31.50
C ASP A 90 1.97 -3.35 -30.00
N TYR A 91 1.08 -3.80 -29.12
CA TYR A 91 1.11 -3.55 -27.68
C TYR A 91 2.46 -3.87 -27.02
N ALA A 92 3.14 -4.94 -27.45
CA ALA A 92 4.45 -5.32 -26.93
C ALA A 92 5.55 -4.30 -27.28
N GLN A 93 5.53 -3.76 -28.51
CA GLN A 93 6.51 -2.77 -28.96
C GLN A 93 6.23 -1.41 -28.31
N VAL A 94 4.96 -1.03 -28.19
CA VAL A 94 4.53 0.18 -27.47
C VAL A 94 4.98 0.12 -26.01
N ALA A 95 4.73 -0.99 -25.31
CA ALA A 95 5.15 -1.16 -23.93
C ALA A 95 6.68 -1.06 -23.78
N SER A 96 7.45 -1.65 -24.70
CA SER A 96 8.91 -1.54 -24.71
C SER A 96 9.39 -0.09 -24.90
N ARG A 97 8.80 0.65 -25.85
CA ARG A 97 9.11 2.08 -26.06
C ARG A 97 8.83 2.92 -24.82
N ILE A 98 7.69 2.70 -24.15
CA ILE A 98 7.30 3.44 -22.94
C ILE A 98 8.23 3.09 -21.77
N ASN A 99 8.61 1.82 -21.61
CA ASN A 99 9.59 1.39 -20.61
C ASN A 99 10.98 2.04 -20.81
N GLY A 100 11.32 2.45 -22.03
CA GLY A 100 12.57 3.16 -22.34
C GLY A 100 12.58 4.65 -21.97
N VAL A 101 11.44 5.23 -21.58
CA VAL A 101 11.35 6.66 -21.25
C VAL A 101 11.89 6.92 -19.84
N ALA A 102 12.79 7.89 -19.72
CA ALA A 102 13.34 8.29 -18.42
C ALA A 102 12.24 8.71 -17.44
N GLY A 103 12.20 8.08 -16.27
CA GLY A 103 11.19 8.30 -15.23
C GLY A 103 10.04 7.29 -15.22
N VAL A 104 9.88 6.46 -16.25
CA VAL A 104 8.94 5.33 -16.24
C VAL A 104 9.54 4.18 -15.45
N LYS A 105 8.85 3.74 -14.38
CA LYS A 105 9.28 2.58 -13.59
C LYS A 105 8.98 1.27 -14.32
N TYR A 106 7.73 1.10 -14.74
CA TYR A 106 7.24 -0.06 -15.51
C TYR A 106 6.04 0.37 -16.37
N ALA A 107 5.95 -0.19 -17.57
CA ALA A 107 4.79 -0.17 -18.45
C ALA A 107 4.38 -1.62 -18.73
N ILE A 108 3.14 -1.94 -18.34
CA ILE A 108 2.59 -3.29 -18.37
C ILE A 108 1.41 -3.29 -19.34
N PRO A 109 1.43 -4.11 -20.40
CA PRO A 109 0.25 -4.33 -21.22
C PRO A 109 -0.79 -5.13 -20.42
N LEU A 110 -2.03 -4.65 -20.42
CA LEU A 110 -3.16 -5.31 -19.75
C LEU A 110 -4.40 -5.28 -20.62
N ILE A 111 -5.27 -6.27 -20.43
CA ILE A 111 -6.60 -6.33 -21.05
C ILE A 111 -7.62 -6.46 -19.93
N ASP A 112 -8.60 -5.56 -19.88
CA ASP A 112 -9.70 -5.62 -18.93
C ASP A 112 -10.97 -6.14 -19.64
N GLY A 113 -11.71 -7.04 -18.99
CA GLY A 113 -12.99 -7.54 -19.49
C GLY A 113 -13.96 -7.82 -18.36
N GLN A 114 -15.24 -7.48 -18.55
CA GLN A 114 -16.29 -7.76 -17.58
C GLN A 114 -16.94 -9.11 -17.86
N VAL A 115 -17.02 -9.97 -16.84
CA VAL A 115 -17.58 -11.32 -16.94
C VAL A 115 -18.49 -11.61 -15.76
N LEU A 116 -19.30 -12.65 -15.89
CA LEU A 116 -19.93 -13.31 -14.75
C LEU A 116 -19.05 -14.48 -14.30
N ALA A 117 -18.62 -14.44 -13.05
CA ALA A 117 -17.85 -15.48 -12.41
C ALA A 117 -18.77 -16.39 -11.58
N GLN A 118 -18.68 -17.69 -11.81
CA GLN A 118 -19.45 -18.69 -11.10
C GLN A 118 -18.51 -19.68 -10.41
N GLY A 119 -18.76 -19.92 -9.13
CA GLY A 119 -18.04 -20.91 -8.32
C GLY A 119 -18.92 -22.06 -7.88
N ASN A 120 -18.49 -22.73 -6.81
CA ASN A 120 -19.17 -23.91 -6.26
C ASN A 120 -20.41 -23.53 -5.44
N VAL A 121 -20.42 -22.31 -4.88
CA VAL A 121 -21.48 -21.81 -4.00
C VAL A 121 -21.92 -20.42 -4.46
N GLY A 122 -23.23 -20.15 -4.41
CA GLY A 122 -23.82 -18.84 -4.75
C GLY A 122 -24.26 -18.68 -6.21
N GLY A 123 -25.05 -17.63 -6.48
CA GLY A 123 -25.72 -17.37 -7.77
C GLY A 123 -24.84 -16.74 -8.86
N GLY A 124 -23.51 -16.89 -8.77
CA GLY A 124 -22.56 -16.14 -9.60
C GLY A 124 -22.42 -14.68 -9.19
N SER A 125 -21.29 -14.07 -9.54
CA SER A 125 -20.96 -12.67 -9.23
C SER A 125 -20.36 -11.99 -10.44
N GLY A 126 -20.66 -10.70 -10.64
CA GLY A 126 -19.95 -9.90 -11.64
C GLY A 126 -18.48 -9.75 -11.26
N ALA A 127 -17.59 -9.99 -12.20
CA ALA A 127 -16.15 -9.90 -12.01
C ALA A 127 -15.49 -9.11 -13.14
N LEU A 128 -14.47 -8.32 -12.78
CA LEU A 128 -13.55 -7.73 -13.75
C LEU A 128 -12.35 -8.67 -13.88
N VAL A 129 -12.14 -9.20 -15.08
CA VAL A 129 -11.00 -10.06 -15.40
C VAL A 129 -9.92 -9.19 -16.04
N ARG A 130 -8.70 -9.32 -15.52
CA ARG A 130 -7.51 -8.68 -16.08
C ARG A 130 -6.57 -9.71 -16.67
N GLY A 131 -6.35 -9.65 -17.98
CA GLY A 131 -5.31 -10.39 -18.67
C GLY A 131 -3.98 -9.66 -18.54
N ILE A 132 -3.01 -10.29 -17.86
CA ILE A 132 -1.66 -9.77 -17.64
C ILE A 132 -0.67 -10.90 -17.91
N ARG A 133 0.49 -10.58 -18.49
CA ARG A 133 1.59 -11.54 -18.67
C ARG A 133 2.19 -11.95 -17.32
N GLY A 134 2.61 -13.21 -17.15
CA GLY A 134 3.23 -13.69 -15.91
C GLY A 134 4.47 -12.89 -15.53
N GLU A 135 5.31 -12.53 -16.51
CA GLU A 135 6.49 -11.67 -16.32
C GLU A 135 6.16 -10.29 -15.73
N ASP A 136 4.99 -9.75 -16.05
CA ASP A 136 4.55 -8.43 -15.60
C ASP A 136 3.77 -8.50 -14.29
N LEU A 137 3.08 -9.61 -14.02
CA LEU A 137 2.33 -9.82 -12.79
C LEU A 137 3.25 -9.78 -11.56
N GLY A 138 4.48 -10.31 -11.68
CA GLY A 138 5.51 -10.22 -10.63
C GLY A 138 5.99 -8.78 -10.34
N LYS A 139 5.88 -7.87 -11.31
CA LYS A 139 6.26 -6.45 -11.13
C LYS A 139 5.20 -5.66 -10.36
N ILE A 140 3.97 -6.18 -10.31
CA ILE A 140 2.86 -5.59 -9.57
C ILE A 140 3.01 -5.97 -8.09
N ALA A 141 3.73 -5.13 -7.35
CA ALA A 141 4.03 -5.37 -5.93
C ALA A 141 2.79 -5.71 -5.11
N ILE A 142 1.65 -5.04 -5.35
CA ILE A 142 0.42 -5.26 -4.57
C ILE A 142 -0.16 -6.68 -4.73
N VAL A 143 0.04 -7.32 -5.89
CA VAL A 143 -0.39 -8.70 -6.14
C VAL A 143 0.67 -9.67 -5.66
N ALA A 144 1.92 -9.48 -6.10
CA ALA A 144 3.04 -10.38 -5.79
C ALA A 144 3.35 -10.46 -4.29
N SER A 145 3.27 -9.35 -3.55
CA SER A 145 3.59 -9.34 -2.10
C SER A 145 2.43 -9.78 -1.21
N ASN A 146 1.21 -9.92 -1.75
CA ASN A 146 0.01 -10.22 -0.98
C ASN A 146 -0.68 -11.53 -1.40
N ILE A 147 0.07 -12.45 -2.02
CA ILE A 147 -0.40 -13.82 -2.23
C ILE A 147 -0.50 -14.51 -0.87
N LYS A 148 -1.68 -15.03 -0.55
CA LYS A 148 -1.95 -15.75 0.70
C LYS A 148 -1.86 -17.25 0.53
N GLN A 149 -2.28 -17.75 -0.64
CA GLN A 149 -2.29 -19.18 -0.97
C GLN A 149 -1.94 -19.37 -2.45
N GLY A 150 -1.19 -20.43 -2.75
CA GLY A 150 -0.77 -20.76 -4.11
C GLY A 150 0.52 -20.06 -4.56
N SER A 151 0.80 -20.16 -5.85
CA SER A 151 1.95 -19.52 -6.51
C SER A 151 1.54 -19.02 -7.90
N LEU A 152 2.25 -18.02 -8.39
CA LEU A 152 2.15 -17.55 -9.78
C LEU A 152 3.12 -18.28 -10.72
N ASP A 153 3.82 -19.31 -10.23
CA ASP A 153 4.72 -20.12 -11.04
C ASP A 153 3.94 -20.82 -12.17
N GLY A 154 4.34 -20.59 -13.42
CA GLY A 154 3.69 -21.18 -14.59
C GLY A 154 2.35 -20.53 -14.98
N PHE A 155 2.06 -19.32 -14.49
CA PHE A 155 0.84 -18.56 -14.86
C PHE A 155 0.72 -18.31 -16.37
N ASP A 156 1.84 -18.28 -17.10
CA ASP A 156 1.88 -18.07 -18.56
C ASP A 156 1.29 -19.21 -19.39
N THR A 157 0.94 -20.35 -18.78
CA THR A 157 0.26 -21.45 -19.47
C THR A 157 -1.19 -21.12 -19.86
N GLY A 158 -1.78 -20.07 -19.30
CA GLY A 158 -3.13 -19.60 -19.65
C GLY A 158 -4.28 -20.44 -19.08
N ASP A 159 -3.96 -21.42 -18.23
CA ASP A 159 -4.94 -22.32 -17.60
C ASP A 159 -5.25 -21.94 -16.14
N GLY A 160 -4.46 -21.02 -15.56
CA GLY A 160 -4.56 -20.57 -14.18
C GLY A 160 -5.20 -19.19 -14.04
N VAL A 161 -5.97 -18.98 -12.98
CA VAL A 161 -6.50 -17.68 -12.55
C VAL A 161 -6.03 -17.37 -11.14
N ALA A 162 -5.66 -16.11 -10.91
CA ALA A 162 -5.46 -15.56 -9.58
C ALA A 162 -6.75 -14.86 -9.14
N ILE A 163 -7.25 -15.16 -7.94
CA ILE A 163 -8.52 -14.64 -7.42
C ILE A 163 -8.31 -13.85 -6.13
N GLY A 164 -9.10 -12.79 -5.95
CA GLY A 164 -9.14 -12.06 -4.68
C GLY A 164 -9.78 -12.89 -3.57
N LYS A 165 -9.20 -12.89 -2.37
CA LYS A 165 -9.68 -13.66 -1.20
C LYS A 165 -11.19 -13.56 -0.96
N ARG A 166 -11.75 -12.34 -0.96
CA ARG A 166 -13.19 -12.14 -0.73
C ARG A 166 -14.07 -12.72 -1.84
N MET A 167 -13.62 -12.64 -3.09
CA MET A 167 -14.36 -13.26 -4.20
C MET A 167 -14.30 -14.79 -4.11
N ALA A 168 -13.15 -15.34 -3.70
CA ALA A 168 -13.02 -16.76 -3.42
C ALA A 168 -13.96 -17.20 -2.28
N GLU A 169 -14.01 -16.46 -1.17
CA GLU A 169 -14.92 -16.71 -0.05
C GLU A 169 -16.40 -16.63 -0.47
N ASN A 170 -16.79 -15.59 -1.22
CA ASN A 170 -18.17 -15.41 -1.68
C ASN A 170 -18.63 -16.50 -2.65
N LEU A 171 -17.73 -17.02 -3.48
CA LEU A 171 -18.02 -18.08 -4.45
C LEU A 171 -17.77 -19.50 -3.90
N GLY A 172 -17.31 -19.61 -2.65
CA GLY A 172 -16.98 -20.88 -2.00
C GLY A 172 -15.84 -21.63 -2.70
N LEU A 173 -14.83 -20.90 -3.17
CA LEU A 173 -13.70 -21.41 -3.95
C LEU A 173 -12.41 -21.44 -3.12
N THR A 174 -11.62 -22.49 -3.31
CA THR A 174 -10.31 -22.71 -2.69
C THR A 174 -9.23 -22.93 -3.74
N LEU A 175 -7.96 -23.00 -3.31
CA LEU A 175 -6.84 -23.25 -4.21
C LEU A 175 -7.02 -24.58 -4.97
N GLY A 176 -6.89 -24.56 -6.29
CA GLY A 176 -7.07 -25.72 -7.15
C GLY A 176 -8.50 -25.95 -7.65
N ASP A 177 -9.49 -25.27 -7.09
CA ASP A 177 -10.86 -25.32 -7.59
C ASP A 177 -10.98 -24.64 -8.97
N THR A 178 -12.06 -24.96 -9.68
CA THR A 178 -12.34 -24.38 -11.00
C THR A 178 -13.37 -23.27 -10.89
N ILE A 179 -13.02 -22.09 -11.38
CA ILE A 179 -13.93 -20.96 -11.56
C ILE A 179 -14.41 -20.90 -13.00
N THR A 180 -15.71 -20.79 -13.22
CA THR A 180 -16.28 -20.63 -14.56
C THR A 180 -16.49 -19.16 -14.84
N LEU A 181 -15.88 -18.66 -15.91
CA LEU A 181 -16.04 -17.29 -16.37
C LEU A 181 -16.95 -17.28 -17.60
N ILE A 182 -17.97 -16.44 -17.57
CA ILE A 182 -18.98 -16.28 -18.60
C ILE A 182 -18.88 -14.84 -19.15
N SER A 183 -18.37 -14.70 -20.36
CA SER A 183 -18.26 -13.41 -21.05
C SER A 183 -19.46 -13.22 -22.00
N PRO A 184 -20.13 -12.05 -21.97
CA PRO A 184 -21.20 -11.73 -22.91
C PRO A 184 -20.67 -11.46 -24.34
N ASP A 185 -19.39 -11.11 -24.49
CA ASP A 185 -18.74 -10.77 -25.76
C ASP A 185 -18.31 -12.02 -26.54
N GLY A 186 -19.29 -12.86 -26.87
CA GLY A 186 -19.07 -14.05 -27.67
C GLY A 186 -19.43 -13.90 -29.14
N ASP A 187 -19.41 -15.02 -29.85
CA ASP A 187 -19.61 -15.03 -31.30
C ASP A 187 -21.01 -14.51 -31.66
N VAL A 188 -21.04 -13.56 -32.59
CA VAL A 188 -22.27 -12.98 -33.11
C VAL A 188 -22.89 -14.01 -34.05
N THR A 189 -24.03 -14.57 -33.65
CA THR A 189 -24.81 -15.48 -34.50
C THR A 189 -26.09 -14.78 -34.99
N PRO A 190 -26.74 -15.26 -36.07
CA PRO A 190 -28.02 -14.71 -36.52
C PRO A 190 -29.16 -14.76 -35.48
N LEU A 191 -28.99 -15.56 -34.41
CA LEU A 191 -29.94 -15.73 -33.30
C LEU A 191 -29.57 -14.88 -32.06
N GLY A 192 -28.48 -14.11 -32.11
CA GLY A 192 -27.95 -13.31 -30.99
C GLY A 192 -26.49 -13.62 -30.66
N THR A 193 -25.94 -12.95 -29.66
CA THR A 193 -24.59 -13.18 -29.14
C THR A 193 -24.60 -14.40 -28.21
N THR A 194 -23.85 -15.44 -28.56
CA THR A 194 -23.73 -16.61 -27.67
C THR A 194 -22.62 -16.34 -26.65
N PRO A 195 -22.90 -16.33 -25.34
CA PRO A 195 -21.87 -16.03 -24.35
C PRO A 195 -20.76 -17.09 -24.35
N ARG A 196 -19.51 -16.65 -24.15
CA ARG A 196 -18.36 -17.56 -24.05
C ARG A 196 -18.17 -17.99 -22.61
N MET A 197 -18.15 -19.30 -22.39
CA MET A 197 -17.93 -19.88 -21.07
C MET A 197 -16.61 -20.65 -21.07
N LYS A 198 -15.73 -20.36 -20.12
CA LYS A 198 -14.49 -21.13 -19.93
C LYS A 198 -14.18 -21.28 -18.44
N GLY A 199 -13.86 -22.51 -18.04
CA GLY A 199 -13.38 -22.84 -16.70
C GLY A 199 -11.88 -22.64 -16.58
N TYR A 200 -11.43 -22.05 -15.48
CA TYR A 200 -10.03 -21.86 -15.12
C TYR A 200 -9.74 -22.41 -13.74
N LYS A 201 -8.55 -22.97 -13.52
CA LYS A 201 -8.15 -23.43 -12.19
C LYS A 201 -7.58 -22.28 -11.37
N ILE A 202 -7.89 -22.24 -10.08
CA ILE A 202 -7.35 -21.24 -9.18
C ILE A 202 -5.90 -21.59 -8.85
N ALA A 203 -4.98 -20.79 -9.39
CA ALA A 203 -3.54 -20.94 -9.18
C ALA A 203 -3.05 -20.17 -7.95
N ALA A 204 -3.68 -19.04 -7.63
CA ALA A 204 -3.32 -18.21 -6.49
C ALA A 204 -4.53 -17.47 -5.92
N ILE A 205 -4.51 -17.27 -4.60
CA ILE A 205 -5.45 -16.40 -3.90
C ILE A 205 -4.65 -15.24 -3.30
N PHE A 206 -5.01 -14.02 -3.69
CA PHE A 206 -4.35 -12.81 -3.23
C PHE A 206 -5.31 -11.90 -2.45
N GLU A 207 -4.77 -11.09 -1.56
CA GLU A 207 -5.54 -10.15 -0.74
C GLU A 207 -5.00 -8.73 -0.95
N VAL A 208 -5.65 -7.97 -1.83
CA VAL A 208 -5.41 -6.53 -1.92
C VAL A 208 -6.22 -5.91 -0.79
N GLY A 209 -5.58 -5.19 0.14
CA GLY A 209 -6.22 -4.54 1.30
C GLY A 209 -7.26 -3.45 0.96
N MET A 210 -7.79 -3.45 -0.26
CA MET A 210 -8.97 -2.70 -0.67
C MET A 210 -10.22 -3.47 -0.28
N SER A 211 -10.72 -3.12 0.90
CA SER A 211 -12.09 -3.38 1.31
C SER A 211 -13.01 -2.31 0.70
N GLU A 212 -13.70 -2.66 -0.37
CA GLU A 212 -15.08 -2.21 -0.61
C GLU A 212 -15.98 -3.43 -0.66
#